data_AF-A0A4S0VGQ2-F1
#
_entry.id   AF-A0A4S0VGQ2-F1
#
_cell.length_a   1.000
_cell.length_b   1.000
_cell.length_c   1.000
_cell.angle_alpha   90.00
_cell.angle_beta   90.00
_cell.angle_gamma   90.00
#
_symmetry.space_group_name_H-M   'P 1'
#
loop_
_entity.id
_entity.type
_entity.pdbx_description
1 polymer ?
#
loop_
_entity_poly.entity_id
_entity_poly.type
_entity_poly.pdbx_seq_one_letter_code
_entity_poly.pdbx_strand_id
1 'polypeptide(L)'
;MNLYSIELKICATAYIKAETEEAALAKAKELVGDGIELREDEYAELPISGKRYDDEDLPDVSLSPAMTIDSLWSENVELAEEDEPNAPEDRS
;
A
#
# COMPACT_ATOMS: atom_id res chain seq x y z
N MET A 1 23.43 -10.84 -11.68
CA MET A 1 23.34 -9.82 -10.61
C MET A 1 22.20 -10.29 -9.74
N ASN A 2 22.39 -10.35 -8.42
CA ASN A 2 21.39 -10.89 -7.52
C ASN A 2 20.42 -9.78 -7.11
N LEU A 3 19.14 -10.11 -7.00
CA LEU A 3 18.12 -9.23 -6.42
C LEU A 3 17.95 -9.61 -4.95
N TYR A 4 17.82 -8.61 -4.07
CA TYR A 4 17.62 -8.82 -2.63
C TYR A 4 16.36 -8.07 -2.19
N SER A 5 15.60 -8.65 -1.28
CA SER A 5 14.44 -8.02 -0.63
C SER A 5 14.81 -7.52 0.77
N ILE A 6 14.29 -6.33 1.11
CA ILE A 6 14.44 -5.69 2.41
C ILE A 6 13.12 -4.99 2.73
N GLU A 7 12.60 -5.21 3.93
CA GLU A 7 11.37 -4.55 4.37
C GLU A 7 11.64 -3.11 4.83
N LEU A 8 10.82 -2.18 4.35
CA LEU A 8 10.95 -0.75 4.61
C LEU A 8 9.68 -0.20 5.25
N LYS A 9 9.84 0.83 6.09
CA LYS A 9 8.75 1.70 6.53
C LYS A 9 8.61 2.85 5.56
N ILE A 10 7.39 3.04 5.05
CA ILE A 10 7.03 4.13 4.16
C ILE A 10 6.23 5.17 4.93
N CYS A 11 6.67 6.43 4.87
CA CYS A 11 5.91 7.59 5.31
C CYS A 11 5.07 8.11 4.15
N ALA A 12 3.75 8.09 4.31
CA ALA A 12 2.76 8.61 3.39
C ALA A 12 1.76 9.51 4.11
N THR A 13 1.09 10.39 3.36
CA THR A 13 -0.02 11.20 3.89
C THR A 13 -1.34 10.54 3.49
N ALA A 14 -2.20 10.25 4.46
CA ALA A 14 -3.57 9.80 4.20
C ALA A 14 -4.52 11.01 4.14
N TYR A 15 -5.37 11.05 3.10
CA TYR A 15 -6.50 11.96 2.98
C TYR A 15 -7.77 11.18 3.31
N ILE A 16 -8.51 11.65 4.31
CA ILE A 16 -9.67 10.95 4.87
C ILE A 16 -10.89 11.86 4.85
N LYS A 17 -11.95 11.44 4.17
CA LYS A 17 -13.27 12.09 4.22
C LYS A 17 -13.94 11.75 5.57
N ALA A 18 -14.25 12.77 6.36
CA ALA A 18 -14.94 12.63 7.64
C ALA A 18 -15.64 13.93 8.05
N GLU A 19 -16.71 13.80 8.84
CA GLU A 19 -17.47 14.95 9.37
C GLU A 19 -16.75 15.66 10.53
N THR A 20 -15.86 14.97 11.25
CA THR A 20 -15.09 15.53 12.37
C THR A 20 -13.65 15.02 12.39
N GLU A 21 -12.77 15.75 13.08
CA GLU A 21 -11.37 15.37 13.28
C GLU A 21 -11.23 14.04 14.02
N GLU A 22 -12.09 13.78 15.01
CA GLU A 22 -12.09 12.53 15.77
C GLU A 22 -12.48 11.34 14.89
N ALA A 23 -13.46 11.52 13.99
CA ALA A 23 -13.86 10.50 13.04
C ALA A 23 -12.74 10.22 12.01
N ALA A 24 -12.03 11.26 11.55
CA ALA A 24 -10.87 11.11 10.68
C ALA A 24 -9.75 10.31 11.37
N LEU A 25 -9.44 10.64 12.62
CA LEU A 25 -8.42 9.95 13.40
C LEU A 25 -8.79 8.50 13.71
N ALA A 26 -10.08 8.22 13.97
CA ALA A 26 -10.58 6.86 14.16
C ALA A 26 -10.37 6.01 12.90
N LYS A 27 -10.80 6.51 11.73
CA LYS A 27 -10.55 5.86 10.43
C LYS A 27 -9.06 5.63 10.20
N ALA A 28 -8.20 6.62 10.45
CA ALA A 28 -6.76 6.47 10.28
C ALA A 28 -6.14 5.35 11.12
N LYS A 29 -6.68 5.11 12.32
CA LYS A 29 -6.20 4.03 13.21
C LYS A 29 -6.66 2.65 12.74
N GLU A 30 -7.81 2.56 12.09
CA GLU A 30 -8.32 1.31 11.52
C GLU A 30 -7.42 0.80 10.39
N LEU A 31 -6.72 1.69 9.69
CA LEU A 31 -5.78 1.34 8.60
C LEU A 31 -4.46 0.72 9.08
N VAL A 32 -4.18 0.73 10.39
CA VAL A 32 -2.88 0.26 10.90
C VAL A 32 -2.79 -1.25 10.76
N GLY A 33 -1.90 -1.70 9.88
CA GLY A 33 -1.70 -3.11 9.56
C GLY A 33 -2.30 -3.54 8.22
N ASP A 34 -3.06 -2.67 7.56
CA ASP A 34 -3.59 -2.92 6.22
C ASP A 34 -2.46 -2.91 5.18
N GLY A 35 -2.60 -3.76 4.17
CA GLY A 35 -1.66 -3.83 3.05
C GLY A 35 -1.91 -2.70 2.06
N ILE A 36 -0.83 -2.12 1.53
CA ILE A 36 -0.92 -1.22 0.37
C ILE A 36 -0.48 -2.01 -0.85
N GLU A 37 -1.42 -2.44 -1.68
CA GLU A 37 -1.12 -3.08 -2.95
C GLU A 37 -1.32 -2.10 -4.10
N LEU A 38 -0.24 -1.85 -4.86
CA LEU A 38 -0.31 -1.17 -6.15
C LEU A 38 -0.79 -2.16 -7.22
N ARG A 39 -2.08 -2.51 -7.21
CA ARG A 39 -2.69 -3.21 -8.35
C ARG A 39 -3.35 -2.19 -9.26
N GLU A 40 -3.28 -2.41 -10.58
CA GLU A 40 -4.10 -1.68 -11.56
C GLU A 40 -5.60 -2.03 -11.43
N ASP A 41 -5.94 -2.96 -10.54
CA ASP A 41 -7.27 -3.51 -10.34
C ASP A 41 -7.98 -2.87 -9.14
N GLU A 42 -9.31 -2.79 -9.21
CA GLU A 42 -10.22 -2.17 -8.23
C GLU A 42 -10.23 -2.83 -6.82
N TYR A 43 -9.31 -3.75 -6.53
CA TYR A 43 -9.27 -4.55 -5.30
C TYR A 43 -8.18 -4.14 -4.30
N ALA A 44 -7.44 -3.07 -4.55
CA ALA A 44 -6.52 -2.53 -3.56
C ALA A 44 -7.30 -2.06 -2.31
N GLU A 45 -6.90 -2.53 -1.12
CA GLU A 45 -7.54 -2.15 0.15
C GLU A 45 -7.44 -0.63 0.40
N LEU A 46 -6.33 0.00 -0.05
CA LEU A 46 -6.10 1.44 0.05
C LEU A 46 -5.67 2.05 -1.29
N PRO A 47 -6.52 2.87 -1.94
CA PRO A 47 -6.18 3.47 -3.21
C PRO A 47 -5.16 4.61 -3.05
N ILE A 48 -4.24 4.73 -4.00
CA ILE A 48 -3.42 5.93 -4.20
C ILE A 48 -4.10 6.78 -5.28
N SER A 49 -4.71 7.90 -4.88
CA SER A 49 -5.40 8.79 -5.82
C SER A 49 -4.53 9.97 -6.24
N GLY A 50 -4.44 10.20 -7.54
CA GLY A 50 -3.93 11.45 -8.12
C GLY A 50 -5.01 12.53 -8.30
N LYS A 51 -6.23 12.30 -7.79
CA LYS A 51 -7.35 13.25 -7.91
C LYS A 51 -7.13 14.50 -7.05
N ARG A 52 -7.84 15.57 -7.37
CA ARG A 52 -7.83 16.81 -6.57
C ARG A 52 -8.62 16.60 -5.27
N TYR A 53 -8.31 17.36 -4.23
CA TYR A 53 -8.94 17.21 -2.91
C TYR A 53 -10.44 17.55 -2.90
N ASP A 54 -10.90 18.33 -3.88
CA ASP A 54 -12.29 18.74 -4.08
C ASP A 54 -13.06 17.86 -5.08
N ASP A 55 -12.43 16.78 -5.58
CA ASP A 55 -13.06 15.85 -6.51
C ASP A 55 -14.12 15.01 -5.79
N GLU A 56 -15.37 15.03 -6.28
CA GLU A 56 -16.49 14.29 -5.70
C GLU A 56 -16.20 12.78 -5.68
N ASP A 57 -15.51 12.27 -6.71
CA ASP A 57 -15.15 10.86 -6.87
C ASP A 57 -13.85 10.50 -6.16
N LEU A 58 -13.30 11.37 -5.29
CA LEU A 58 -12.18 11.01 -4.42
C LEU A 58 -12.60 9.88 -3.46
N PRO A 59 -11.81 8.83 -3.27
CA PRO A 59 -12.11 7.78 -2.29
C PRO A 59 -12.25 8.34 -0.87
N ASP A 60 -12.98 7.61 -0.01
CA ASP A 60 -13.15 7.96 1.40
C ASP A 60 -11.81 7.99 2.16
N VAL A 61 -10.89 7.12 1.76
CA VAL A 61 -9.50 7.09 2.21
C VAL A 61 -8.62 6.98 0.98
N SER A 62 -7.64 7.87 0.85
CA SER A 62 -6.62 7.81 -0.19
C SER A 62 -5.25 8.12 0.38
N LEU A 63 -4.20 7.50 -0.16
CA LEU A 63 -2.83 7.84 0.17
C LEU A 63 -2.24 8.83 -0.83
N SER A 64 -1.27 9.63 -0.37
CA SER A 64 -0.53 10.56 -1.21
C SER A 64 0.38 9.82 -2.19
N PRO A 65 0.44 10.23 -3.46
CA PRO A 65 1.35 9.62 -4.43
C PRO A 65 2.82 9.93 -4.13
N ALA A 66 3.11 11.01 -3.39
CA ALA A 66 4.45 11.30 -2.89
C ALA A 66 4.65 10.60 -1.53
N MET A 67 5.57 9.64 -1.50
CA MET A 67 5.91 8.85 -0.31
C MET A 67 7.42 8.87 -0.07
N THR A 68 7.84 8.75 1.20
CA THR A 68 9.26 8.77 1.59
C THR A 68 9.62 7.48 2.32
N ILE A 69 10.82 6.94 2.07
CA ILE A 69 11.38 5.87 2.92
C ILE A 69 11.74 6.50 4.27
N ASP A 70 11.06 6.07 5.32
CA ASP A 70 11.28 6.56 6.68
C ASP A 70 12.48 5.87 7.31
N SER A 71 12.42 4.54 7.35
CA SER A 71 13.40 3.69 8.00
C SER A 71 13.30 2.25 7.50
N LEU A 72 14.28 1.41 7.84
CA LEU A 72 14.16 -0.03 7.64
C LEU A 72 13.14 -0.59 8.64
N TRP A 73 12.28 -1.52 8.19
CA TRP A 73 11.45 -2.26 9.13
C TRP A 73 12.30 -3.22 9.95
N SER A 74 13.24 -3.90 9.28
CA SER A 74 14.25 -4.76 9.89
C SER A 74 15.56 -4.71 9.09
N GLU A 75 16.66 -5.16 9.69
CA GLU A 75 17.96 -5.34 8.99
C GLU A 75 18.06 -6.71 8.29
N ASN A 76 16.94 -7.45 8.19
CA ASN A 76 16.91 -8.73 7.51
C ASN A 76 16.96 -8.50 6.00
N VAL A 77 17.85 -9.25 5.33
CA VAL A 77 18.04 -9.19 3.88
C VAL A 77 17.89 -10.60 3.35
N GLU A 78 17.01 -10.78 2.38
CA GLU A 78 16.76 -12.08 1.75
C GLU A 78 17.10 -12.00 0.26
N LEU A 79 17.54 -13.12 -0.33
CA LEU A 79 17.68 -13.21 -1.77
C LEU A 79 16.26 -13.25 -2.36
N ALA A 80 15.93 -12.33 -3.26
CA ALA A 80 14.63 -12.34 -3.91
C ALA A 80 14.64 -13.50 -4.92
N GLU A 81 13.94 -14.58 -4.59
CA GLU A 81 13.71 -15.70 -5.50
C GLU A 81 12.64 -15.26 -6.52
N GLU A 82 12.90 -15.45 -7.82
CA GLU A 82 11.84 -15.37 -8.82
C GLU A 82 10.93 -16.58 -8.57
N ASP A 83 9.65 -16.36 -8.28
CA ASP A 83 8.66 -17.44 -8.29
C ASP A 83 8.73 -18.10 -9.68
N GLU A 84 9.27 -19.32 -9.77
CA GLU A 84 9.14 -20.10 -10.99
C GLU A 84 7.62 -20.26 -11.24
N PRO A 85 7.10 -19.85 -12.41
CA PRO A 85 5.69 -20.04 -12.69
C PRO A 85 5.40 -21.53 -12.58
N ASN A 86 4.56 -21.92 -11.62
CA ASN A 86 4.13 -23.30 -11.41
C ASN A 86 3.85 -23.94 -12.78
N ALA A 87 4.73 -24.85 -13.21
CA ALA A 87 4.50 -25.61 -14.42
C ALA A 87 3.13 -26.30 -14.23
N PRO A 88 2.19 -26.18 -15.19
CA PRO A 88 0.89 -26.79 -15.04
C PRO A 88 1.08 -28.28 -14.80
N GLU A 89 0.57 -28.78 -13.66
CA GLU A 89 0.54 -30.21 -13.39
C GLU A 89 -0.23 -30.86 -14.54
N ASP A 90 0.49 -31.58 -15.41
CA ASP A 90 -0.08 -32.38 -16.47
C ASP A 90 -0.85 -33.54 -15.81
N ARG A 91 -2.12 -33.29 -15.51
CA ARG A 91 -3.05 -34.31 -14.99
C ARG A 91 -3.40 -35.25 -16.14
N SER A 92 -2.54 -36.24 -16.34
CA SER A 92 -2.80 -37.44 -17.16
C SER A 92 -3.80 -38.37 -16.48
#